data_AF-A0A1W6LIV1-F1
#
_entry.id   AF-A0A1W6LIV1-F1
#
_cell.length_a   1.000
_cell.length_b   1.000
_cell.length_c   1.000
_cell.angle_alpha   90.00
_cell.angle_beta   90.00
_cell.angle_gamma   90.00
#
_symmetry.space_group_name_H-M   'P 1'
#
loop_
_entity.id
_entity.type
_entity.pdbx_description
1 polymer ?
#
loop_
_entity_poly.entity_id
_entity_poly.type
_entity_poly.pdbx_seq_one_letter_code
_entity_poly.pdbx_strand_id
1 'polypeptide(L)'
;MRPFFYLLFRFMQGFAHIFFRRKLLKNSSALGSWGEKFAAGILKRKGHRLICSNYRKGRYEIDLISSDKEGRIVFTEVKTRRKEGLKPTERAVDKDKKKFLKQAAKAFLRENGLRERKFQFDIITIILPPKGRPETKHIQKAFR
;
A
#
# COMPACT_ATOMS: atom_id res chain seq x y z
N MET A 1 7.66 -5.46 -24.56
CA MET A 1 7.72 -4.02 -24.20
C MET A 1 6.57 -3.28 -24.87
N ARG A 2 5.52 -2.92 -24.12
CA ARG A 2 4.51 -1.92 -24.55
C ARG A 2 4.00 -1.13 -23.33
N PRO A 3 3.96 0.21 -23.39
CA PRO A 3 3.68 1.10 -22.26
C PRO A 3 2.17 1.32 -22.08
N PHE A 4 1.41 0.27 -21.74
CA PHE A 4 -0.04 0.41 -21.62
C PHE A 4 -0.48 1.16 -20.33
N PHE A 5 0.39 1.27 -19.33
CA PHE A 5 0.06 1.94 -18.06
C PHE A 5 0.22 3.46 -18.06
N TYR A 6 0.94 4.04 -19.03
CA TYR A 6 1.07 5.50 -19.15
C TYR A 6 -0.18 6.16 -19.77
N LEU A 7 -0.99 5.40 -20.51
CA LEU A 7 -2.15 5.93 -21.23
C LEU A 7 -3.40 6.08 -20.35
N LEU A 8 -3.59 5.25 -19.32
CA LEU A 8 -4.75 5.36 -18.43
C LEU A 8 -4.69 6.57 -17.49
N PHE A 9 -3.50 7.17 -17.31
CA PHE A 9 -3.34 8.40 -16.53
C PHE A 9 -3.43 9.68 -17.39
N ARG A 10 -3.45 9.53 -18.73
CA ARG A 10 -3.39 10.68 -19.67
C ARG A 10 -4.70 11.04 -20.35
N PHE A 11 -5.81 10.32 -20.13
CA PHE A 11 -7.02 10.54 -20.94
C PHE A 11 -8.34 10.34 -20.19
N MET A 12 -8.54 11.05 -19.08
CA MET A 12 -9.89 11.35 -18.59
C MET A 12 -9.98 12.84 -18.23
N GLN A 13 -10.55 13.58 -19.18
CA GLN A 13 -11.16 14.92 -19.12
C GLN A 13 -11.03 15.67 -17.78
N GLY A 14 -10.42 16.86 -17.85
CA GLY A 14 -9.98 17.68 -16.70
C GLY A 14 -11.02 17.97 -15.61
N PHE A 15 -12.32 17.80 -15.86
CA PHE A 15 -13.37 17.95 -14.85
C PHE A 15 -13.64 16.67 -14.04
N ALA A 16 -13.76 15.51 -14.69
CA ALA A 16 -14.07 14.25 -14.01
C ALA A 16 -13.01 13.86 -12.97
N HIS A 17 -11.73 14.11 -13.30
CA HIS A 17 -10.62 13.90 -12.37
C HIS A 17 -10.71 14.80 -11.13
N ILE A 18 -11.11 16.07 -11.29
CA ILE A 18 -11.27 17.02 -10.18
C ILE A 18 -12.41 16.59 -9.25
N PHE A 19 -13.56 16.20 -9.81
CA PHE A 19 -14.71 15.72 -9.02
C PHE A 19 -14.40 14.40 -8.31
N PHE A 20 -13.78 13.44 -9.00
CA PHE A 20 -13.33 12.19 -8.41
C PHE A 20 -12.37 12.44 -7.25
N ARG A 21 -11.40 13.34 -7.43
CA ARG A 21 -10.43 13.67 -6.40
C ARG A 21 -11.05 14.39 -5.20
N ARG A 22 -11.96 15.35 -5.43
CA ARG A 22 -12.76 15.97 -4.36
C ARG A 22 -13.56 14.92 -3.58
N LYS A 23 -14.13 13.92 -4.25
CA LYS A 23 -14.87 12.82 -3.61
C LYS A 23 -13.97 11.93 -2.75
N LEU A 24 -12.79 11.53 -3.26
CA LEU A 24 -11.79 10.78 -2.50
C LEU A 24 -11.31 11.55 -1.27
N LEU A 25 -11.03 12.85 -1.44
CA LEU A 25 -10.63 13.74 -0.35
C LEU A 25 -11.78 14.13 0.58
N LYS A 26 -12.98 13.55 0.46
CA LYS A 26 -14.04 13.66 1.49
C LYS A 26 -14.30 12.35 2.20
N ASN A 27 -14.03 11.21 1.56
CA ASN A 27 -14.29 9.87 2.12
C ASN A 27 -12.98 9.14 2.44
N SER A 28 -12.68 8.96 3.74
CA SER A 28 -11.45 8.31 4.21
C SER A 28 -11.32 6.84 3.80
N SER A 29 -12.44 6.11 3.75
CA SER A 29 -12.44 4.71 3.30
C SER A 29 -12.12 4.61 1.81
N ALA A 30 -12.77 5.44 0.99
CA ALA A 30 -12.47 5.50 -0.45
C ALA A 30 -11.02 5.93 -0.72
N LEU A 31 -10.49 6.86 0.08
CA LEU A 31 -9.09 7.27 0.02
C LEU A 31 -8.12 6.11 0.36
N GLY A 32 -8.43 5.34 1.40
CA GLY A 32 -7.68 4.14 1.79
C GLY A 32 -7.63 3.12 0.65
N SER A 33 -8.80 2.73 0.13
CA SER A 33 -8.90 1.77 -0.98
C SER A 33 -8.20 2.25 -2.26
N TRP A 34 -8.29 3.55 -2.58
CA TRP A 34 -7.54 4.13 -3.69
C TRP A 34 -6.02 4.03 -3.44
N GLY A 35 -5.58 4.30 -2.22
CA GLY A 35 -4.19 4.19 -1.80
C GLY A 35 -3.61 2.79 -1.93
N GLU A 36 -4.34 1.77 -1.47
CA GLU A 36 -3.96 0.36 -1.61
C GLU A 36 -3.77 -0.02 -3.09
N LYS A 37 -4.70 0.37 -3.95
CA LYS A 37 -4.60 0.14 -5.40
C LYS A 37 -3.39 0.86 -6.00
N PHE A 38 -3.13 2.09 -5.57
CA PHE A 38 -1.97 2.86 -6.02
C PHE A 38 -0.65 2.22 -5.56
N ALA A 39 -0.58 1.77 -4.30
CA ALA A 39 0.57 1.08 -3.72
C ALA A 39 0.84 -0.26 -4.43
N ALA A 40 -0.19 -1.04 -4.73
CA ALA A 40 -0.05 -2.26 -5.53
C ALA A 40 0.55 -1.97 -6.91
N GLY A 41 0.16 -0.86 -7.53
CA GLY A 41 0.78 -0.37 -8.77
C GLY A 41 2.27 -0.02 -8.62
N ILE A 42 2.68 0.59 -7.50
CA ILE A 42 4.09 0.84 -7.19
C ILE A 42 4.86 -0.48 -7.08
N LEU A 43 4.36 -1.44 -6.31
CA LEU A 43 4.99 -2.74 -6.10
C LEU A 43 5.16 -3.50 -7.43
N LYS A 44 4.11 -3.54 -8.26
CA LYS A 44 4.17 -4.15 -9.60
C LYS A 44 5.25 -3.51 -10.48
N ARG A 45 5.36 -2.17 -10.51
CA ARG A 45 6.42 -1.47 -11.25
C ARG A 45 7.83 -1.75 -10.72
N LYS A 46 7.96 -2.06 -9.42
CA LYS A 46 9.21 -2.52 -8.81
C LYS A 46 9.52 -4.00 -9.08
N GLY A 47 8.64 -4.70 -9.81
CA GLY A 47 8.80 -6.11 -10.16
C GLY A 47 8.27 -7.08 -9.10
N HIS A 48 7.48 -6.60 -8.15
CA HIS A 48 6.79 -7.50 -7.23
C HIS A 48 5.63 -8.21 -7.93
N ARG A 49 5.43 -9.48 -7.59
CA ARG A 49 4.19 -10.21 -7.90
C ARG A 49 3.21 -10.07 -6.75
N LEU A 50 2.07 -9.43 -6.98
CA LEU A 50 1.02 -9.32 -5.95
C LEU A 50 0.42 -10.71 -5.69
N ILE A 51 0.31 -11.09 -4.41
CA ILE A 51 -0.24 -12.38 -3.95
C ILE A 51 -1.64 -12.18 -3.38
N CYS A 52 -1.80 -11.20 -2.50
CA CYS A 52 -3.07 -10.92 -1.83
C CYS A 52 -3.20 -9.43 -1.53
N SER A 53 -4.44 -8.93 -1.47
CA SER A 53 -4.79 -7.61 -0.96
C SER A 53 -5.86 -7.75 0.10
N ASN A 54 -5.82 -6.94 1.14
CA ASN A 54 -6.78 -6.94 2.24
C ASN A 54 -6.90 -8.31 2.95
N TYR A 55 -5.75 -8.93 3.25
CA TYR A 55 -5.75 -10.18 4.02
C TYR A 55 -6.24 -9.91 5.45
N ARG A 56 -7.16 -10.74 5.93
CA ARG A 56 -7.72 -10.65 7.29
C ARG A 56 -7.66 -12.01 7.98
N LYS A 57 -7.21 -12.02 9.23
CA LYS A 57 -7.32 -13.16 10.15
C LYS A 57 -7.84 -12.69 11.50
N GLY A 58 -9.15 -12.91 11.73
CA GLY A 58 -9.82 -12.33 12.90
C GLY A 58 -9.68 -10.81 12.89
N ARG A 59 -9.15 -10.23 13.97
CA ARG A 59 -8.89 -8.79 14.09
C ARG A 59 -7.59 -8.30 13.43
N TYR A 60 -6.78 -9.19 12.85
CA TYR A 60 -5.50 -8.83 12.25
C TYR A 60 -5.63 -8.66 10.74
N GLU A 61 -4.99 -7.64 10.18
CA GLU A 61 -5.07 -7.31 8.76
C GLU A 61 -3.70 -6.99 8.16
N ILE A 62 -3.54 -7.26 6.86
CA ILE A 62 -2.42 -6.81 6.02
C ILE A 62 -2.98 -6.28 4.70
N ASP A 63 -2.64 -5.04 4.38
CA ASP A 63 -3.18 -4.36 3.20
C ASP A 63 -2.72 -5.03 1.91
N LEU A 64 -1.43 -5.32 1.76
CA LEU A 64 -0.87 -5.96 0.57
C LEU A 64 0.16 -7.03 0.94
N ILE A 65 0.07 -8.17 0.26
CA ILE A 65 1.05 -9.26 0.32
C ILE A 65 1.58 -9.49 -1.08
N SER A 66 2.90 -9.47 -1.25
CA SER A 66 3.55 -9.66 -2.54
C SER A 66 4.80 -10.53 -2.42
N SER A 67 5.33 -11.00 -3.54
CA SER A 67 6.68 -11.55 -3.66
C SER A 67 7.56 -10.55 -4.37
N ASP A 68 8.76 -10.26 -3.85
CA ASP A 68 9.79 -9.56 -4.61
C ASP A 68 10.41 -10.47 -5.68
N LYS A 69 11.39 -9.94 -6.44
CA LYS A 69 12.07 -10.65 -7.54
C LYS A 69 12.90 -11.83 -7.04
N GLU A 70 13.35 -11.76 -5.80
CA GLU A 70 14.15 -12.76 -5.11
C GLU A 70 13.29 -13.83 -4.42
N GLY A 71 11.96 -13.74 -4.52
CA GLY A 71 11.03 -14.70 -3.95
C GLY A 71 10.71 -14.49 -2.47
N ARG A 72 11.12 -13.38 -1.86
CA ARG A 72 10.78 -13.01 -0.47
C ARG A 72 9.33 -12.57 -0.39
N ILE A 73 8.63 -12.99 0.67
CA ILE A 73 7.27 -12.50 0.95
C ILE A 73 7.35 -11.11 1.58
N VAL A 74 6.67 -10.14 0.99
CA VAL A 74 6.65 -8.76 1.44
C VAL A 74 5.24 -8.41 1.91
N PHE A 75 5.12 -8.20 3.22
CA PHE A 75 3.90 -7.72 3.86
C PHE A 75 3.96 -6.20 3.94
N THR A 76 3.07 -5.52 3.22
CA THR A 76 3.10 -4.06 3.08
C THR A 76 1.87 -3.44 3.74
N GLU A 77 2.12 -2.52 4.68
CA GLU A 77 1.12 -1.59 5.19
C GLU A 77 1.08 -0.34 4.29
N VAL A 78 -0.12 0.13 3.94
CA VAL A 78 -0.35 1.29 3.09
C VAL A 78 -0.98 2.42 3.90
N LYS A 79 -0.26 3.51 4.07
CA LYS A 79 -0.74 4.70 4.76
C LYS A 79 -1.06 5.81 3.78
N THR A 80 -2.34 6.10 3.60
CA THR A 80 -2.80 7.16 2.69
C THR A 80 -3.35 8.32 3.49
N ARG A 81 -2.85 9.53 3.23
CA ARG A 81 -3.31 10.76 3.87
C ARG A 81 -3.53 11.89 2.87
N ARG A 82 -4.36 12.85 3.26
CA ARG A 82 -4.52 14.11 2.53
C ARG A 82 -3.35 15.04 2.87
N LYS A 83 -3.01 15.95 1.96
CA LYS A 83 -2.07 17.04 2.27
C LYS A 83 -2.83 18.15 3.01
N GLU A 84 -3.14 17.92 4.29
CA GLU A 84 -3.60 18.95 5.22
C GLU A 84 -2.43 19.27 6.15
N GLY A 85 -2.11 20.56 6.31
CA GLY A 85 -0.89 21.00 6.97
C GLY A 85 -0.87 20.58 8.43
N LEU A 86 -0.10 19.55 8.78
CA LEU A 86 0.54 19.34 10.08
C LEU A 86 1.51 18.14 10.06
N LYS A 87 2.38 18.15 11.07
CA LYS A 87 3.75 17.63 11.17
C LYS A 87 3.99 16.14 10.81
N PRO A 88 5.22 15.80 10.36
CA PRO A 88 5.61 14.43 10.04
C PRO A 88 5.69 13.55 11.30
N THR A 89 4.63 12.80 11.61
CA THR A 89 4.69 11.63 12.52
C THR A 89 5.16 10.38 11.75
N GLU A 90 6.21 10.51 10.93
CA GLU A 90 6.64 9.48 9.97
C GLU A 90 7.47 8.33 10.57
N ARG A 91 7.64 8.22 11.88
CA ARG A 91 8.64 7.28 12.42
C ARG A 91 8.15 6.09 13.23
N ALA A 92 6.88 6.00 13.62
CA ALA A 92 6.41 4.84 14.37
C ALA A 92 5.16 4.23 13.74
N VAL A 93 5.31 3.03 13.16
CA VAL A 93 4.22 2.05 13.29
C VAL A 93 4.11 1.78 14.77
N ASP A 94 2.92 2.04 15.31
CA ASP A 94 2.62 1.81 16.72
C ASP A 94 3.01 0.38 17.12
N LYS A 95 3.48 0.17 18.36
CA LYS A 95 3.91 -1.14 18.86
C LYS A 95 2.79 -2.17 18.68
N ASP A 96 1.54 -1.76 18.88
CA ASP A 96 0.36 -2.61 18.70
C ASP A 96 0.13 -2.99 17.23
N LYS A 97 0.29 -2.03 16.31
CA LYS A 97 0.15 -2.30 14.88
C LYS A 97 1.25 -3.24 14.38
N LYS A 98 2.49 -3.11 14.87
CA LYS A 98 3.57 -4.09 14.57
C LYS A 98 3.21 -5.50 15.06
N LYS A 99 2.67 -5.60 16.28
CA LYS A 99 2.22 -6.88 16.85
C LYS A 99 1.13 -7.52 15.97
N PHE A 100 0.14 -6.74 15.53
CA PHE A 100 -0.94 -7.24 14.68
C PHE A 100 -0.45 -7.69 13.30
N LEU A 101 0.42 -6.91 12.67
CA LEU A 101 1.04 -7.28 11.38
C LEU A 101 1.83 -8.59 11.50
N LYS A 102 2.59 -8.78 12.59
CA LYS A 102 3.30 -10.05 12.85
C LYS A 102 2.36 -11.23 13.00
N GLN A 103 1.24 -11.06 13.71
CA GLN A 103 0.27 -12.14 13.90
C GLN A 103 -0.44 -12.50 12.59
N ALA A 104 -0.84 -11.50 11.79
CA ALA A 104 -1.39 -11.73 10.45
C ALA A 104 -0.37 -12.41 9.53
N ALA A 105 0.89 -11.98 9.53
CA ALA A 105 1.93 -12.57 8.69
C ALA A 105 2.18 -14.04 9.06
N LYS A 106 2.29 -14.37 10.35
CA LYS A 106 2.41 -15.76 10.82
C LYS A 106 1.23 -16.62 10.38
N ALA A 107 0.00 -16.10 10.49
CA ALA A 107 -1.19 -16.81 10.05
C ALA A 107 -1.14 -17.08 8.54
N PHE A 108 -0.84 -16.05 7.75
CA PHE A 108 -0.74 -16.16 6.29
C PHE A 108 0.33 -17.18 5.87
N LEU A 109 1.55 -17.08 6.41
CA LEU A 109 2.64 -18.00 6.07
C LEU A 109 2.29 -19.45 6.43
N ARG A 110 1.62 -19.67 7.56
CA ARG A 110 1.17 -20.99 7.97
C ARG A 110 0.10 -21.55 7.04
N GLU A 111 -0.93 -20.76 6.73
CA GLU A 111 -2.08 -21.18 5.91
C GLU A 111 -1.68 -21.50 4.47
N ASN A 112 -0.60 -20.90 3.99
CA ASN A 112 -0.14 -21.05 2.60
C ASN A 112 1.11 -21.95 2.46
N GLY A 113 1.56 -22.61 3.54
CA GLY A 113 2.74 -23.49 3.49
C GLY A 113 4.07 -22.75 3.21
N LEU A 114 4.18 -21.48 3.60
CA LEU A 114 5.32 -20.60 3.31
C LEU A 114 6.21 -20.34 4.53
N ARG A 115 6.16 -21.18 5.57
CA ARG A 115 6.86 -20.95 6.85
C ARG A 115 8.37 -20.75 6.69
N GLU A 116 8.99 -21.45 5.75
CA GLU A 116 10.43 -21.39 5.46
C GLU A 116 10.83 -20.23 4.54
N ARG A 117 9.86 -19.47 4.01
CA ARG A 117 10.15 -18.36 3.10
C ARG A 117 10.66 -17.17 3.89
N LYS A 118 11.75 -16.56 3.38
CA LYS A 118 12.17 -15.23 3.82
C LYS A 118 11.00 -14.27 3.65
N PHE A 119 10.83 -13.36 4.61
CA PHE A 119 9.83 -12.30 4.52
C PHE A 119 10.36 -10.97 5.07
N GLN A 120 9.66 -9.87 4.76
CA GLN A 120 9.90 -8.56 5.36
C GLN A 120 8.58 -7.78 5.51
N PHE A 121 8.62 -6.75 6.35
CA PHE A 121 7.54 -5.78 6.49
C PHE A 121 7.94 -4.45 5.88
N ASP A 122 7.10 -3.96 4.97
CA ASP A 122 7.29 -2.70 4.28
C ASP A 122 6.15 -1.73 4.63
N ILE A 123 6.42 -0.44 4.47
CA ILE A 123 5.40 0.61 4.57
C ILE A 123 5.45 1.44 3.29
N ILE A 124 4.29 1.67 2.69
CA ILE A 124 4.13 2.66 1.62
C ILE A 124 3.28 3.79 2.17
N THR A 125 3.84 5.00 2.22
CA THR A 125 3.07 6.21 2.50
C THR A 125 2.72 6.92 1.21
N ILE A 126 1.47 7.39 1.12
CA ILE A 126 0.94 8.14 -0.02
C ILE A 126 0.28 9.40 0.52
N ILE A 127 0.75 10.55 0.07
CA ILE A 127 0.14 11.83 0.35
C ILE A 127 -0.58 12.27 -0.92
N LEU A 128 -1.90 12.39 -0.86
CA LEU A 128 -2.71 12.89 -1.96
C LEU A 128 -2.96 14.39 -1.76
N PRO A 129 -2.28 15.28 -2.51
CA PRO A 129 -2.60 16.70 -2.48
C PRO A 129 -3.95 16.99 -3.16
N PRO A 130 -4.54 18.18 -2.98
CA PRO A 130 -5.73 18.60 -3.75
C PRO A 130 -5.48 18.69 -5.26
N LYS A 131 -4.28 19.10 -5.67
CA LYS A 131 -3.83 19.23 -7.08
C LYS A 131 -2.43 18.63 -7.24
N GLY A 132 -2.07 18.18 -8.45
CA GLY A 132 -0.77 17.58 -8.74
C GLY A 132 -0.66 16.08 -8.43
N ARG A 133 0.54 15.50 -8.57
CA ARG A 133 0.79 14.06 -8.39
C ARG A 133 0.83 13.68 -6.89
N PRO A 134 0.47 12.43 -6.53
CA PRO A 134 0.68 11.94 -5.16
C PRO A 134 2.16 11.91 -4.81
N GLU A 135 2.51 12.31 -3.58
CA GLU A 135 3.85 12.14 -3.03
C GLU A 135 3.92 10.77 -2.36
N THR A 136 4.94 9.97 -2.69
CA THR A 136 5.01 8.59 -2.21
C THR A 136 6.38 8.24 -1.65
N LYS A 137 6.39 7.47 -0.55
CA LYS A 137 7.60 6.92 0.05
C LYS A 137 7.38 5.44 0.33
N HIS A 138 8.32 4.61 -0.11
CA HIS A 138 8.32 3.18 0.18
C HIS A 138 9.49 2.88 1.11
N ILE A 139 9.18 2.61 2.37
CA ILE A 139 10.12 2.23 3.43
C ILE A 139 10.18 0.70 3.46
N GLN A 140 11.28 0.15 2.93
CA GLN A 140 11.53 -1.29 2.97
C GLN A 140 12.09 -1.71 4.32
N LYS A 141 11.77 -2.94 4.76
CA LYS A 141 12.24 -3.49 6.04
C LYS A 141 11.97 -2.52 7.20
N ALA A 142 10.77 -1.94 7.20
CA ALA A 142 10.39 -0.88 8.12
C ALA A 142 10.45 -1.32 9.60
N PHE A 143 10.32 -2.62 9.85
CA PHE A 143 10.59 -3.23 11.15
C PHE A 143 10.90 -4.73 11.01
N ARG A 144 11.42 -5.32 12.08
CA ARG A 144 11.66 -6.76 12.26
C ARG A 144 10.49 -7.38 13.01
#